data_AF-A0A6M2DIU7-F1
#
_entry.id   AF-A0A6M2DIU7-F1
#
_cell.length_a   1.000
_cell.length_b   1.000
_cell.length_c   1.000
_cell.angle_alpha   90.00
_cell.angle_beta   90.00
_cell.angle_gamma   90.00
#
_symmetry.space_group_name_H-M   'P 1'
#
loop_
_entity.id
_entity.type
_entity.pdbx_description
1 polymer ?
#
loop_
_entity_poly.entity_id
_entity_poly.type
_entity_poly.pdbx_seq_one_letter_code
_entity_poly.pdbx_strand_id
1 'polypeptide(L)'
;MSASLVHKSLQILKSDTVLSQDKKSNEVKKRKKNNKKAGNSTKKITLKQLQQTVEDEKHKLEANLHKLQLLSSRKLDSETAEKVFKRTVKNSKPKEEEIVDTEGTAFTEEDFFKFEQEYFCA
;
A
#
# COMPACT_ATOMS: atom_id res chain seq x y z
N MET A 1 10.65 32.73 13.74
CA MET A 1 10.33 31.38 14.29
C MET A 1 11.59 30.85 14.97
N SER A 2 11.51 30.35 16.20
CA SER A 2 12.70 29.85 16.90
C SER A 2 13.12 28.48 16.36
N ALA A 3 14.43 28.26 16.22
CA ALA A 3 14.98 27.00 15.72
C ALA A 3 14.53 25.77 16.55
N SER A 4 14.30 25.97 17.86
CA SER A 4 13.77 24.95 18.77
C SER A 4 12.36 24.48 18.38
N LEU A 5 11.51 25.40 17.89
CA LEU A 5 10.13 25.07 17.50
C LEU A 5 10.12 24.23 16.20
N VAL A 6 10.97 24.59 15.25
CA VAL A 6 11.15 23.84 13.98
C VAL A 6 11.70 22.43 14.26
N HIS A 7 12.62 22.30 15.20
CA HIS A 7 13.16 21.01 15.58
C HIS A 7 12.11 20.12 16.25
N LYS A 8 11.28 20.68 17.16
CA LYS A 8 10.20 19.94 17.83
C LYS A 8 9.11 19.49 16.85
N SER A 9 8.72 20.35 15.90
CA SER A 9 7.72 19.99 14.89
C SER A 9 8.19 18.84 13.98
N LEU A 10 9.48 18.83 13.62
CA LEU A 10 10.07 17.74 12.83
C LEU A 10 10.20 16.42 13.60
N GLN A 11 10.25 16.46 14.94
CA GLN A 11 10.35 15.26 15.77
C GLN A 11 8.99 14.56 15.89
N ILE A 12 7.91 15.32 16.04
CA ILE A 12 6.53 14.81 16.11
C ILE A 12 6.15 14.10 14.80
N LEU A 13 6.50 14.69 13.64
CA LEU A 13 6.22 14.07 12.34
C LEU A 13 6.94 12.73 12.11
N LYS A 14 8.03 12.44 12.83
CA LYS A 14 8.80 11.19 12.68
C LYS A 14 8.30 10.06 13.57
N SER A 15 7.62 10.35 14.69
CA SER A 15 7.10 9.33 15.59
C SER A 15 5.80 8.71 15.08
N ASP A 16 5.00 9.48 14.34
CA ASP A 16 3.63 9.09 14.00
C ASP A 16 3.57 8.11 12.82
N THR A 17 4.66 7.94 12.06
CA THR A 17 4.73 6.98 10.95
C THR A 17 4.85 5.51 11.39
N VAL A 18 4.90 5.22 12.70
CA VAL A 18 5.16 3.86 13.23
C VAL A 18 3.90 3.15 13.76
N LEU A 19 2.73 3.79 13.77
CA LEU A 19 1.52 3.22 14.36
C LEU A 19 0.38 3.02 13.35
N SER A 20 0.50 1.98 12.51
CA SER A 20 -0.65 1.36 11.86
C SER A 20 -0.31 -0.04 11.32
N GLN A 21 -0.43 -1.04 12.20
CA GLN A 21 -0.74 -2.44 11.86
C GLN A 21 -2.22 -2.63 12.27
N ASP A 22 -3.12 -3.32 11.57
CA ASP A 22 -3.17 -4.72 11.12
C ASP A 22 -4.28 -4.86 10.04
N LYS A 23 -4.28 -5.85 9.14
CA LYS A 23 -4.98 -7.15 9.32
C LYS A 23 -4.48 -8.19 8.30
N LYS A 24 -4.37 -9.43 8.78
CA LYS A 24 -3.91 -10.64 8.08
C LYS A 24 -5.00 -11.25 7.20
N SER A 25 -4.61 -11.82 6.06
CA SER A 25 -5.28 -12.99 5.49
C SER A 25 -4.25 -14.00 4.96
N ASN A 26 -4.50 -15.27 5.26
CA ASN A 26 -3.71 -16.43 4.86
C ASN A 26 -4.06 -16.80 3.41
N GLU A 27 -3.06 -17.13 2.57
CA GLU A 27 -3.06 -18.35 1.73
C GLU A 27 -1.77 -18.55 0.90
N VAL A 28 -0.94 -19.49 1.37
CA VAL A 28 -0.47 -20.72 0.69
C VAL A 28 0.15 -20.65 -0.74
N LYS A 29 1.49 -20.81 -0.74
CA LYS A 29 2.38 -21.64 -1.60
C LYS A 29 2.78 -21.16 -3.01
N LYS A 30 4.05 -20.72 -3.12
CA LYS A 30 5.23 -21.49 -3.59
C LYS A 30 6.34 -20.50 -3.99
N ARG A 31 7.31 -20.23 -3.09
CA ARG A 31 8.54 -19.50 -3.48
C ARG A 31 9.77 -20.12 -2.83
N LYS A 32 10.83 -20.20 -3.65
CA LYS A 32 12.14 -20.75 -3.37
C LYS A 32 12.71 -20.24 -2.04
N LYS A 33 13.24 -21.19 -1.28
CA LYS A 33 13.96 -21.04 -0.02
C LYS A 33 15.16 -20.12 -0.21
N ASN A 34 15.06 -18.86 0.22
CA ASN A 34 16.22 -18.04 0.59
C ASN A 34 15.95 -17.51 2.00
N ASN A 35 16.47 -18.26 2.98
CA ASN A 35 16.50 -17.85 4.37
C ASN A 35 17.25 -16.52 4.51
N LYS A 36 16.60 -15.48 5.01
CA LYS A 36 17.24 -14.52 5.91
C LYS A 36 16.20 -14.02 6.91
N LYS A 37 16.39 -14.47 8.15
CA LYS A 37 15.66 -14.04 9.34
C LYS A 37 15.70 -12.51 9.40
N ALA A 38 14.54 -11.86 9.25
CA ALA A 38 14.38 -10.45 9.58
C ALA A 38 14.13 -10.37 11.09
N GLY A 39 15.19 -10.62 11.87
CA GLY A 39 15.24 -10.24 13.27
C GLY A 39 15.55 -8.75 13.36
N ASN A 40 14.74 -8.02 14.12
CA ASN A 40 14.96 -6.63 14.50
C ASN A 40 16.40 -6.42 14.94
N SER A 41 17.20 -5.82 14.06
CA SER A 41 18.51 -5.30 14.38
C SER A 41 18.51 -3.90 13.81
N THR A 42 18.49 -2.90 14.68
CA THR A 42 18.86 -1.53 14.34
C THR A 42 20.34 -1.54 13.99
N LYS A 43 20.65 -2.02 12.78
CA LYS A 43 22.00 -2.07 12.25
C LYS A 43 22.46 -0.64 12.09
N LYS A 44 23.52 -0.26 12.79
CA LYS A 44 24.20 1.01 12.57
C LYS A 44 24.76 0.98 11.15
N ILE A 45 24.10 1.67 10.22
CA ILE A 45 24.52 1.79 8.83
C ILE A 45 25.73 2.74 8.81
N THR A 46 26.84 2.28 8.24
CA THR A 46 28.02 3.14 8.07
C THR A 46 27.84 4.07 6.87
N LEU A 47 28.45 5.25 6.89
CA LEU A 47 28.36 6.23 5.78
C LEU A 47 28.71 5.61 4.41
N LYS A 48 29.71 4.72 4.36
CA LYS A 48 30.09 3.99 3.14
C LYS A 48 28.98 3.08 2.62
N GLN A 49 28.27 2.39 3.51
CA GLN A 49 27.14 1.53 3.12
C GLN A 49 25.98 2.36 2.58
N LEU A 50 25.76 3.55 3.16
CA LEU A 50 24.73 4.47 2.71
C LEU A 50 25.07 5.08 1.33
N GLN A 51 26.33 5.45 1.11
CA GLN A 51 26.82 5.88 -0.21
C GLN A 51 26.65 4.79 -1.27
N GLN A 52 27.02 3.55 -0.93
CA GLN A 52 26.85 2.41 -1.84
C GLN A 52 25.39 2.15 -2.19
N THR A 53 24.46 2.22 -1.22
CA THR A 53 23.04 2.08 -1.51
C THR A 53 22.51 3.20 -2.42
N VAL A 54 22.99 4.43 -2.26
CA VAL A 54 22.59 5.55 -3.11
C VAL A 54 23.13 5.38 -4.53
N GLU A 55 24.37 4.90 -4.69
CA GLU A 55 24.94 4.58 -5.99
C GLU A 55 24.19 3.42 -6.68
N ASP A 56 23.86 2.36 -5.93
CA ASP A 56 23.05 1.24 -6.43
C ASP A 56 21.65 1.69 -6.86
N GLU A 57 21.04 2.61 -6.12
CA GLU A 57 19.74 3.21 -6.47
C GLU A 57 19.82 4.09 -7.71
N LYS A 58 20.88 4.92 -7.85
CA LYS A 58 21.13 5.72 -9.06
C LYS A 58 21.29 4.84 -10.29
N HIS A 59 22.07 3.76 -10.19
CA HIS A 59 22.24 2.82 -11.29
C HIS A 59 20.92 2.13 -11.67
N LYS A 60 20.09 1.77 -10.68
CA LYS A 60 18.74 1.22 -10.95
C LYS A 60 17.83 2.25 -11.62
N LEU A 61 17.88 3.51 -11.19
CA LEU A 61 17.13 4.60 -11.80
C LEU A 61 17.51 4.77 -13.28
N GLU A 62 18.80 4.88 -13.58
CA GLU A 62 19.31 5.01 -14.94
C GLU A 62 18.93 3.81 -15.82
N ALA A 63 19.08 2.59 -15.30
CA ALA A 63 18.67 1.39 -16.02
C ALA A 63 17.16 1.36 -16.31
N ASN A 64 16.34 1.88 -15.40
CA ASN A 64 14.89 1.96 -15.59
C ASN A 64 14.50 3.07 -16.57
N LEU A 65 15.16 4.23 -16.52
CA LEU A 65 14.96 5.31 -17.49
C LEU A 65 15.30 4.83 -18.91
N HIS A 66 16.42 4.11 -19.08
CA HIS A 66 16.78 3.53 -20.37
C HIS A 66 15.73 2.53 -20.88
N LYS A 67 15.21 1.65 -20.01
CA LYS A 67 14.11 0.76 -20.37
C LYS A 67 12.84 1.51 -20.77
N LEU A 68 12.50 2.57 -20.04
CA LEU A 68 11.32 3.38 -20.35
C LEU A 68 11.45 4.07 -21.71
N GLN A 69 12.64 4.57 -22.03
CA GLN A 69 12.96 5.16 -23.33
C GLN A 69 12.89 4.14 -24.48
N LEU A 70 13.36 2.91 -24.25
CA LEU A 70 13.20 1.81 -25.21
C LEU A 70 11.71 1.47 -25.44
N LEU A 71 10.89 1.54 -24.39
CA LEU A 71 9.46 1.30 -24.49
C LEU A 71 8.73 2.46 -25.19
N SER A 72 9.13 3.72 -24.95
CA SER A 72 8.47 4.89 -25.57
C SER A 72 8.67 4.96 -27.07
N SER A 73 9.82 4.52 -27.56
CA SER A 73 10.13 4.52 -29.01
C SER A 73 9.47 3.37 -29.76
N ARG A 74 9.10 2.28 -29.07
CA ARG A 74 8.52 1.10 -29.69
C ARG A 74 7.00 1.21 -29.75
N LYS A 75 6.47 1.60 -30.91
CA LYS A 75 5.04 1.47 -31.19
C LYS A 75 4.67 -0.01 -31.14
N LEU A 76 3.74 -0.35 -30.25
CA LEU A 76 3.21 -1.71 -30.19
C LEU A 76 2.37 -1.96 -31.44
N ASP A 77 2.65 -3.08 -32.10
CA ASP A 77 1.83 -3.51 -33.22
C ASP A 77 0.43 -3.90 -32.73
N SER A 78 -0.58 -3.47 -33.48
CA SER A 78 -2.00 -3.58 -33.10
C SER A 78 -2.42 -5.03 -32.89
N GLU A 79 -1.95 -5.95 -33.74
CA GLU A 79 -2.21 -7.38 -33.63
C GLU A 79 -1.62 -7.97 -32.35
N THR A 80 -0.42 -7.53 -31.99
CA THR A 80 0.28 -8.00 -30.79
C THR A 80 -0.43 -7.48 -29.53
N ALA A 81 -0.85 -6.22 -29.53
CA ALA A 81 -1.60 -5.62 -28.43
C ALA A 81 -2.93 -6.34 -28.21
N GLU A 82 -3.66 -6.63 -29.29
CA GLU A 82 -4.94 -7.34 -29.22
C GLU A 82 -4.77 -8.79 -28.71
N LYS A 83 -3.70 -9.49 -29.13
CA LYS A 83 -3.38 -10.84 -28.64
C LYS A 83 -3.07 -10.85 -27.15
N VAL A 84 -2.33 -9.85 -26.65
CA VAL A 84 -2.04 -9.69 -25.22
C VAL A 84 -3.32 -9.42 -24.45
N PHE A 85 -4.16 -8.49 -24.94
CA PHE A 85 -5.45 -8.16 -24.33
C PHE A 85 -6.40 -9.38 -24.25
N LYS A 86 -6.54 -10.12 -25.35
CA LYS A 86 -7.35 -11.36 -25.37
C LYS A 86 -6.82 -12.39 -24.37
N ARG A 87 -5.50 -12.46 -24.17
CA ARG A 87 -4.89 -13.38 -23.19
C ARG A 87 -5.15 -12.92 -21.76
N THR A 88 -5.06 -11.63 -21.45
CA THR A 88 -5.32 -11.15 -20.08
C THR A 88 -6.78 -11.29 -19.72
N VAL A 89 -7.71 -10.95 -20.63
CA VAL A 89 -9.16 -11.13 -20.39
C VAL A 89 -9.51 -12.60 -20.16
N LYS A 90 -8.99 -13.51 -20.98
CA LYS A 90 -9.25 -14.96 -20.82
C LYS A 90 -8.71 -15.56 -19.51
N ASN A 91 -7.63 -15.00 -18.98
CA ASN A 91 -7.00 -15.51 -17.75
C ASN A 91 -7.40 -14.71 -16.50
N SER A 92 -8.20 -13.66 -16.67
CA SER A 92 -8.79 -12.94 -15.54
C SER A 92 -9.87 -13.81 -14.93
N LYS A 93 -9.63 -14.29 -13.71
CA LYS A 93 -10.71 -14.94 -12.95
C LYS A 93 -11.77 -13.87 -12.68
N PRO A 94 -13.07 -14.16 -12.87
CA PRO A 94 -14.11 -13.24 -12.42
C PRO A 94 -13.89 -13.00 -10.93
N LYS A 95 -13.85 -11.72 -10.55
CA LYS A 95 -13.83 -11.35 -9.14
C LYS A 95 -15.23 -11.68 -8.62
N GLU A 96 -15.32 -12.59 -7.66
CA GLU A 96 -16.58 -12.83 -6.97
C GLU A 96 -17.04 -11.48 -6.41
N GLU A 97 -18.22 -11.04 -6.85
CA GLU A 97 -18.88 -9.88 -6.27
C GLU A 97 -19.23 -10.29 -4.85
N GLU A 98 -18.55 -9.70 -3.87
CA GLU A 98 -18.93 -9.86 -2.47
C GLU A 98 -20.39 -9.42 -2.37
N ILE A 99 -21.26 -10.35 -2.01
CA ILE A 99 -22.65 -10.05 -1.68
C ILE A 99 -22.55 -9.07 -0.52
N VAL A 100 -22.83 -7.80 -0.80
CA VAL A 100 -22.93 -6.78 0.24
C VAL A 100 -24.20 -7.13 0.99
N ASP A 101 -24.04 -7.87 2.08
CA ASP A 101 -25.09 -8.03 3.06
C ASP A 101 -25.58 -6.62 3.41
N THR A 102 -26.86 -6.35 3.16
CA THR A 102 -27.46 -5.07 3.51
C THR A 102 -27.26 -4.87 5.01
N GLU A 103 -26.42 -3.92 5.39
CA GLU A 103 -26.20 -3.53 6.79
C GLU A 103 -27.52 -3.00 7.34
N GLY A 104 -28.34 -3.88 7.90
CA GLY A 104 -29.55 -3.51 8.62
C GLY A 104 -29.16 -2.85 9.93
N THR A 105 -29.67 -1.65 10.18
CA THR A 105 -29.55 -1.04 11.50
C THR A 105 -30.34 -1.86 12.50
N ALA A 106 -29.73 -2.19 13.65
CA ALA A 106 -30.43 -2.88 14.73
C ALA A 106 -31.52 -2.02 15.40
N PHE A 107 -31.55 -0.72 15.09
CA PHE A 107 -32.52 0.24 15.62
C PHE A 107 -33.80 0.24 14.78
N THR A 108 -34.92 0.16 15.48
CA THR A 108 -36.27 0.28 14.92
C THR A 108 -36.83 1.68 15.15
N GLU A 109 -37.86 2.06 14.40
CA GLU A 109 -38.53 3.37 14.57
C GLU A 109 -39.04 3.58 16.01
N GLU A 110 -39.39 2.51 16.72
CA GLU A 110 -39.79 2.55 18.13
C GLU A 110 -38.64 2.99 19.07
N ASP A 111 -37.40 2.67 18.73
CA ASP A 111 -36.23 3.05 19.54
C ASP A 111 -35.93 4.55 19.42
N PHE A 112 -36.18 5.14 18.24
CA PHE A 112 -36.07 6.59 18.05
C PHE A 112 -37.14 7.35 18.84
N PHE A 113 -38.37 6.83 18.92
CA PHE A 113 -39.42 7.47 19.71
C PHE A 113 -39.10 7.51 21.21
N LYS A 114 -38.54 6.42 21.75
CA LYS A 114 -38.07 6.37 23.15
C LYS A 114 -36.93 7.36 23.39
N PHE A 115 -35.98 7.44 22.47
CA PHE A 115 -34.88 8.40 22.55
C PHE A 115 -35.37 9.84 22.54
N GLU A 116 -36.32 10.20 21.67
CA GLU A 116 -36.86 11.55 21.62
C GLU A 116 -37.55 11.97 22.92
N GLN A 117 -38.29 11.05 23.56
CA GLN A 117 -38.91 11.32 24.85
C GLN A 117 -37.87 11.62 25.95
N GLU A 118 -36.76 10.89 25.99
CA GLU A 118 -35.73 11.09 27.01
C GLU A 118 -34.97 12.42 26.85
N TYR A 119 -34.77 12.89 25.62
CA TYR A 119 -33.95 14.07 25.35
C TYR A 119 -34.73 15.37 25.12
N PHE A 120 -35.99 15.29 24.65
CA PHE A 120 -36.82 16.47 24.34
C PHE A 120 -38.00 16.67 25.27
N CYS A 121 -38.33 15.70 26.14
CA CYS A 121 -39.37 15.84 27.16
C CYS A 121 -38.83 15.78 28.61
N ALA A 122 -37.51 15.91 28.78
CA ALA A 122 -36.85 16.14 30.07
C ALA A 122 -36.63 17.64 30.34
#